data_AF-A0A3P1BNR3-F1
#
_entry.id   AF-A0A3P1BNR3-F1
#
_cell.length_a   1.000
_cell.length_b   1.000
_cell.length_c   1.000
_cell.angle_alpha   90.00
_cell.angle_beta   90.00
_cell.angle_gamma   90.00
#
_symmetry.space_group_name_H-M   'P 1'
#
loop_
_entity.id
_entity.type
_entity.pdbx_description
1 polymer ?
#
loop_
_entity_poly.entity_id
_entity_poly.type
_entity_poly.pdbx_seq_one_letter_code
_entity_poly.pdbx_strand_id
1 'polypeptide(L)'
;MKTSVILLLALVLLGSCKKETDGVIPGGNVPAKAAGKWMYGSFAMSEFWAYDGSYQGNPFELAVIFDFKTAGTYEKYFVATTRDYSGCKTETFSYEKGSVDFNETDGSFTTTPAEGSYRGFYSCFPKQNINRKMERSELKKQTYYYELKTGSNGKPNLVVRFQKSDSNVSTFLPTSW
;
A
#
# COMPACT_ATOMS: atom_id res chain seq x y z
N MET A 1 22.83 -33.16 -65.08
CA MET A 1 22.51 -31.72 -65.25
C MET A 1 21.34 -31.37 -64.34
N LYS A 2 21.52 -30.30 -63.55
CA LYS A 2 20.50 -29.48 -62.87
C LYS A 2 19.80 -30.12 -61.66
N THR A 3 20.28 -29.81 -60.45
CA THR A 3 19.72 -28.83 -59.49
C THR A 3 18.25 -29.05 -59.13
N SER A 4 17.98 -29.32 -57.85
CA SER A 4 16.96 -28.60 -57.07
C SER A 4 17.23 -28.76 -55.57
N VAL A 5 17.51 -27.62 -54.95
CA VAL A 5 17.62 -27.34 -53.53
C VAL A 5 16.22 -27.13 -52.96
N ILE A 6 15.83 -27.85 -51.90
CA ILE A 6 14.75 -27.44 -50.98
C ILE A 6 15.14 -27.95 -49.58
N LEU A 7 15.86 -27.14 -48.79
CA LEU A 7 15.38 -26.17 -47.80
C LEU A 7 15.19 -26.79 -46.41
N LEU A 8 16.14 -26.46 -45.52
CA LEU A 8 16.04 -26.56 -44.07
C LEU A 8 14.79 -25.81 -43.58
N LEU A 9 13.94 -26.47 -42.78
CA LEU A 9 13.16 -25.80 -41.75
C LEU A 9 12.67 -26.80 -40.68
N ALA A 10 13.49 -27.01 -39.66
CA ALA A 10 13.04 -27.59 -38.39
C ALA A 10 13.68 -26.79 -37.24
N LEU A 11 13.35 -25.49 -37.19
CA LEU A 11 13.70 -24.61 -36.10
C LEU A 11 12.79 -24.91 -34.90
N VAL A 12 13.38 -25.52 -33.88
CA VAL A 12 13.21 -25.22 -32.44
C VAL A 12 11.83 -24.68 -32.03
N LEU A 13 10.91 -25.59 -31.72
CA LEU A 13 9.76 -25.31 -30.85
C LEU A 13 10.06 -25.79 -29.43
N LEU A 14 11.09 -25.21 -28.80
CA LEU A 14 11.14 -25.16 -27.34
C LEU A 14 10.24 -24.00 -26.94
N GLY A 15 8.94 -24.31 -26.81
CA GLY A 15 7.98 -23.46 -26.14
C GLY A 15 8.47 -23.21 -24.71
N SER A 16 9.17 -22.10 -24.52
CA SER A 16 9.44 -21.52 -23.21
C SER A 16 8.11 -21.05 -22.66
N CYS A 17 7.37 -21.97 -22.05
CA CYS A 17 6.34 -21.64 -21.09
C CYS A 17 7.01 -20.87 -19.96
N LYS A 18 7.09 -19.55 -20.10
CA LYS A 18 7.17 -18.66 -18.95
C LYS A 18 5.87 -18.88 -18.19
N LYS A 19 5.87 -19.81 -17.23
CA LYS A 19 5.00 -19.68 -16.08
C LYS A 19 5.29 -18.29 -15.55
N GLU A 20 4.32 -17.39 -15.63
CA GLU A 20 4.29 -16.25 -14.72
C GLU A 20 4.23 -16.87 -13.33
N THR A 21 5.39 -17.08 -12.72
CA THR A 21 5.47 -17.12 -11.27
C THR A 21 4.93 -15.77 -10.85
N ASP A 22 3.67 -15.75 -10.40
CA ASP A 22 3.14 -14.70 -9.55
C ASP A 22 4.26 -14.35 -8.57
N GLY A 23 4.88 -13.20 -8.80
CA GLY A 23 6.19 -12.89 -8.26
C GLY A 23 6.07 -12.84 -6.74
N VAL A 24 6.60 -13.84 -6.06
CA VAL A 24 6.74 -13.79 -4.60
C VAL A 24 7.57 -12.55 -4.30
N ILE A 25 6.94 -11.56 -3.65
CA ILE A 25 7.62 -10.34 -3.23
C ILE A 25 8.64 -10.77 -2.17
N PRO A 26 9.95 -10.64 -2.41
CA PRO A 26 10.93 -10.96 -1.39
C PRO A 26 10.74 -10.00 -0.21
N GLY A 27 10.50 -10.55 0.98
CA GLY A 27 10.31 -9.76 2.19
C GLY A 27 11.63 -9.17 2.72
N GLY A 28 11.52 -8.12 3.54
CA GLY A 28 12.62 -7.57 4.34
C GLY A 28 12.57 -8.01 5.81
N ASN A 29 13.20 -7.24 6.69
CA ASN A 29 13.17 -7.50 8.13
C ASN A 29 11.96 -6.84 8.83
N VAL A 30 11.24 -7.57 9.68
CA VAL A 30 10.20 -7.04 10.57
C VAL A 30 10.37 -7.61 11.99
N PRO A 31 10.68 -6.78 12.99
CA PRO A 31 10.73 -7.19 14.38
C PRO A 31 9.39 -7.75 14.85
N ALA A 32 9.42 -8.82 15.64
CA ALA A 32 8.22 -9.49 16.13
C ALA A 32 7.24 -8.53 16.84
N LYS A 33 7.76 -7.50 17.52
CA LYS A 33 6.96 -6.48 18.22
C LYS A 33 6.29 -5.46 17.29
N ALA A 34 6.80 -5.29 16.08
CA ALA A 34 6.25 -4.38 15.06
C ALA A 34 5.28 -5.09 14.11
N ALA A 35 5.38 -6.42 13.98
CA ALA A 35 4.44 -7.21 13.19
C ALA A 35 3.01 -7.05 13.71
N GLY A 36 2.07 -6.76 12.80
CA GLY A 36 0.69 -6.50 13.14
C GLY A 36 0.06 -5.38 12.32
N LYS A 37 -1.20 -5.08 12.66
CA LYS A 37 -2.01 -4.05 12.01
C LYS A 37 -2.07 -2.80 12.89
N TRP A 38 -1.76 -1.67 12.29
CA TRP A 38 -1.60 -0.38 12.94
C TRP A 38 -2.44 0.67 12.20
N MET A 39 -3.33 1.36 12.89
CA MET A 39 -4.21 2.37 12.29
C MET A 39 -4.02 3.72 12.98
N TYR A 40 -3.78 4.74 12.16
CA TYR A 40 -3.94 6.14 12.51
C TYR A 40 -5.26 6.62 11.92
N GLY A 41 -6.02 7.40 12.70
CA GLY A 41 -7.38 7.81 12.32
C GLY A 41 -8.39 6.69 12.55
N SER A 42 -9.49 6.71 11.77
CA SER A 42 -10.57 5.73 11.86
C SER A 42 -11.13 5.46 10.47
N PHE A 43 -11.21 4.19 10.10
CA PHE A 43 -11.87 3.75 8.87
C PHE A 43 -12.31 2.29 9.02
N ALA A 44 -13.53 1.97 8.57
CA ALA A 44 -14.03 0.60 8.54
C ALA A 44 -13.41 -0.16 7.37
N MET A 45 -12.37 -0.97 7.64
CA MET A 45 -11.62 -1.66 6.58
C MET A 45 -12.47 -2.59 5.68
N SER A 46 -13.59 -3.11 6.20
CA SER A 46 -14.58 -3.86 5.41
C SER A 46 -15.18 -3.03 4.26
N GLU A 47 -15.23 -1.71 4.41
CA GLU A 47 -15.73 -0.80 3.39
C GLU A 47 -14.67 -0.48 2.33
N PHE A 48 -13.37 -0.72 2.58
CA PHE A 48 -12.30 -0.22 1.72
C PHE A 48 -12.55 -0.61 0.25
N TRP A 49 -12.66 -1.89 -0.05
CA TRP A 49 -12.80 -2.38 -1.43
C TRP A 49 -14.20 -2.18 -2.02
N ALA A 50 -15.23 -2.18 -1.17
CA ALA A 50 -16.62 -2.05 -1.61
C ALA A 50 -17.05 -0.59 -1.83
N TYR A 51 -16.31 0.38 -1.27
CA TYR A 51 -16.67 1.79 -1.36
C TYR A 51 -16.65 2.29 -2.81
N ASP A 52 -17.77 2.90 -3.21
CA ASP A 52 -18.05 3.37 -4.57
C ASP A 52 -18.25 4.90 -4.66
N GLY A 53 -18.00 5.63 -3.55
CA GLY A 53 -18.20 7.08 -3.47
C GLY A 53 -19.55 7.50 -2.91
N SER A 54 -20.49 6.57 -2.75
CA SER A 54 -21.78 6.85 -2.11
C SER A 54 -21.61 7.06 -0.59
N TYR A 55 -22.37 7.98 -0.01
CA TYR A 55 -22.29 8.25 1.43
C TYR A 55 -22.86 7.07 2.23
N GLN A 56 -21.99 6.37 2.97
CA GLN A 56 -22.35 5.20 3.79
C GLN A 56 -22.66 5.55 5.26
N GLY A 57 -22.82 6.84 5.61
CA GLY A 57 -23.11 7.27 6.98
C GLY A 57 -21.89 7.46 7.89
N ASN A 58 -20.73 6.90 7.53
CA ASN A 58 -19.51 7.02 8.33
C ASN A 58 -18.71 8.29 7.99
N PRO A 59 -18.49 9.22 8.94
CA PRO A 59 -17.56 10.32 8.76
C PRO A 59 -16.14 9.83 9.02
N PHE A 60 -15.41 9.45 7.97
CA PHE A 60 -13.95 9.36 8.04
C PHE A 60 -13.35 10.60 7.38
N GLU A 61 -12.40 11.24 8.04
CA GLU A 61 -11.66 12.37 7.47
C GLU A 61 -10.31 11.92 6.92
N LEU A 62 -9.64 11.04 7.66
CA LEU A 62 -8.31 10.54 7.34
C LEU A 62 -8.06 9.22 8.07
N ALA A 63 -7.54 8.23 7.37
CA ALA A 63 -6.99 7.02 7.97
C ALA A 63 -5.75 6.56 7.23
N VAL A 64 -4.75 6.11 7.98
CA VAL A 64 -3.58 5.42 7.45
C VAL A 64 -3.44 4.12 8.20
N ILE A 65 -3.29 3.03 7.46
CA ILE A 65 -3.18 1.69 8.02
C ILE A 65 -1.92 1.04 7.49
N PHE A 66 -1.13 0.45 8.38
CA PHE A 66 -0.05 -0.47 8.05
C PHE A 66 -0.41 -1.87 8.53
N ASP A 67 -0.15 -2.88 7.71
CA ASP A 67 -0.20 -4.29 8.09
C ASP A 67 1.17 -4.91 7.81
N PHE A 68 2.01 -4.97 8.84
CA PHE A 68 3.35 -5.54 8.75
C PHE A 68 3.30 -7.04 9.02
N LYS A 69 3.70 -7.84 8.03
CA LYS A 69 3.75 -9.29 8.14
C LYS A 69 5.11 -9.73 8.68
N THR A 70 5.13 -10.80 9.44
CA THR A 70 6.37 -11.41 9.96
C THR A 70 7.34 -11.85 8.86
N ALA A 71 6.83 -12.12 7.66
CA ALA A 71 7.62 -12.49 6.48
C ALA A 71 8.32 -11.31 5.80
N GLY A 72 8.25 -10.08 6.33
CA GLY A 72 8.95 -8.94 5.74
C GLY A 72 8.18 -8.19 4.66
N THR A 73 6.89 -8.50 4.49
CA THR A 73 6.01 -7.80 3.56
C THR A 73 5.08 -6.86 4.30
N TYR A 74 4.54 -5.88 3.60
CA TYR A 74 3.54 -4.98 4.16
C TYR A 74 2.37 -4.76 3.21
N GLU A 75 1.24 -4.39 3.79
CA GLU A 75 0.18 -3.68 3.10
C GLU A 75 -0.01 -2.32 3.76
N LYS A 76 -0.33 -1.31 2.96
CA LYS A 76 -0.65 0.02 3.44
C LYS A 76 -1.91 0.51 2.76
N TYR A 77 -2.80 1.07 3.58
CA TYR A 77 -4.03 1.69 3.13
C TYR A 77 -4.02 3.14 3.55
N PHE A 78 -4.46 4.01 2.66
CA PHE A 78 -4.66 5.41 2.93
C PHE A 78 -6.05 5.79 2.46
N VAL A 79 -6.78 6.48 3.31
CA VAL A 79 -8.10 7.00 3.02
C VAL A 79 -8.12 8.45 3.49
N ALA A 80 -8.56 9.37 2.64
CA ALA A 80 -8.76 10.75 3.06
C ALA A 80 -9.97 11.36 2.35
N THR A 81 -10.65 12.25 3.07
CA THR A 81 -11.82 12.98 2.58
C THR A 81 -11.66 14.45 2.88
N THR A 82 -11.97 15.28 1.90
CA THR A 82 -12.08 16.73 2.07
C THR A 82 -13.39 17.23 1.49
N ARG A 83 -13.88 18.35 2.03
CA ARG A 83 -15.07 19.05 1.53
C ARG A 83 -14.75 20.52 1.33
N ASP A 84 -15.10 21.07 0.18
CA ASP A 84 -14.96 22.51 -0.08
C ASP A 84 -16.17 23.32 0.43
N TYR A 85 -16.08 24.65 0.35
CA TYR A 85 -17.14 25.56 0.78
C TYR A 85 -18.43 25.40 -0.02
N SER A 86 -18.34 24.93 -1.27
CA SER A 86 -19.48 24.65 -2.14
C SER A 86 -20.15 23.31 -1.83
N GLY A 87 -19.62 22.55 -0.86
CA GLY A 87 -20.12 21.24 -0.45
C GLY A 87 -19.60 20.08 -1.30
N CYS A 88 -18.71 20.31 -2.26
CA CYS A 88 -18.10 19.25 -3.06
C CYS A 88 -17.15 18.42 -2.21
N LYS A 89 -17.38 17.11 -2.22
CA LYS A 89 -16.59 16.11 -1.49
C LYS A 89 -15.58 15.47 -2.44
N THR A 90 -14.31 15.45 -2.03
CA THR A 90 -13.24 14.72 -2.70
C THR A 90 -12.72 13.64 -1.76
N GLU A 91 -12.70 12.40 -2.23
CA GLU A 91 -12.28 11.25 -1.44
C GLU A 91 -11.21 10.49 -2.19
N THR A 92 -10.19 10.05 -1.48
CA THR A 92 -9.09 9.29 -2.04
C THR A 92 -8.85 8.05 -1.23
N PHE A 93 -8.61 6.96 -1.95
CA PHE A 93 -8.30 5.65 -1.42
C PHE A 93 -7.07 5.15 -2.16
N SER A 94 -5.98 4.94 -1.44
CA SER A 94 -4.82 4.26 -2.00
C SER A 94 -4.47 3.03 -1.21
N TYR A 95 -4.02 2.02 -1.94
CA TYR A 95 -3.50 0.77 -1.41
C TYR A 95 -2.16 0.51 -2.07
N GLU A 96 -1.19 0.07 -1.29
CA GLU A 96 0.07 -0.46 -1.79
C GLU A 96 0.48 -1.69 -0.98
N LYS A 97 1.18 -2.61 -1.62
CA LYS A 97 1.83 -3.75 -0.98
C LYS A 97 3.25 -3.91 -1.51
N GLY A 98 4.11 -4.46 -0.67
CA GLY A 98 5.52 -4.63 -1.02
C GLY A 98 6.32 -5.25 0.10
N SER A 99 7.63 -4.99 0.09
CA SER A 99 8.53 -5.36 1.18
C SER A 99 8.71 -4.20 2.15
N VAL A 100 8.95 -4.54 3.42
CA VAL A 100 9.31 -3.58 4.45
C VAL A 100 10.56 -4.07 5.16
N ASP A 101 11.47 -3.14 5.44
CA ASP A 101 12.70 -3.43 6.16
C ASP A 101 12.83 -2.47 7.35
N PHE A 102 12.83 -3.03 8.54
CA PHE A 102 13.01 -2.33 9.81
C PHE A 102 14.48 -2.34 10.22
N ASN A 103 14.97 -1.15 10.55
CA ASN A 103 16.26 -0.93 11.17
C ASN A 103 16.04 -0.45 12.61
N GLU A 104 16.18 -1.37 13.56
CA GLU A 104 15.96 -1.13 14.99
C GLU A 104 17.02 -0.18 15.58
N THR A 105 18.25 -0.18 15.04
CA THR A 105 19.34 0.71 15.48
C THR A 105 19.02 2.16 15.16
N ASP A 106 18.48 2.43 13.96
CA ASP A 106 18.13 3.78 13.52
C ASP A 106 16.72 4.20 13.92
N GLY A 107 15.92 3.28 14.47
CA GLY A 107 14.51 3.50 14.75
C GLY A 107 13.74 3.88 13.48
N SER A 108 13.97 3.14 12.38
CA SER A 108 13.35 3.43 11.08
C SER A 108 12.81 2.18 10.41
N PHE A 109 11.84 2.35 9.51
CA PHE A 109 11.43 1.30 8.59
C PHE A 109 11.27 1.86 7.18
N THR A 110 11.61 1.06 6.19
CA THR A 110 11.55 1.45 4.79
C THR A 110 10.61 0.53 4.02
N THR A 111 9.56 1.12 3.47
CA THR A 111 8.60 0.46 2.59
C THR A 111 9.09 0.53 1.15
N THR A 112 9.03 -0.59 0.44
CA THR A 112 9.36 -0.69 -1.00
C THR A 112 8.15 -1.29 -1.73
N PRO A 113 7.24 -0.46 -2.25
CA PRO A 113 6.02 -0.94 -2.89
C PRO A 113 6.34 -1.70 -4.19
N ALA A 114 5.68 -2.83 -4.37
CA ALA A 114 5.74 -3.66 -5.57
C ALA A 114 4.50 -3.46 -6.46
N GLU A 115 3.34 -3.25 -5.84
CA GLU A 115 2.05 -3.05 -6.48
C GLU A 115 1.22 -2.03 -5.68
N GLY A 116 0.28 -1.37 -6.36
CA GLY A 116 -0.68 -0.51 -5.70
C GLY A 116 -1.87 -0.16 -6.58
N SER A 117 -2.89 0.42 -5.96
CA SER A 117 -4.10 0.90 -6.63
C SER A 117 -4.53 2.24 -6.05
N TYR A 118 -5.14 3.07 -6.90
CA TYR A 118 -5.65 4.37 -6.54
C TYR A 118 -7.11 4.49 -6.97
N ARG A 119 -7.96 4.93 -6.05
CA ARG A 119 -9.33 5.33 -6.30
C ARG A 119 -9.57 6.76 -5.82
N GLY A 120 -10.31 7.52 -6.62
CA GLY A 120 -10.71 8.88 -6.32
C GLY A 120 -12.18 9.11 -6.66
N PHE A 121 -12.91 9.74 -5.75
CA PHE A 121 -14.34 10.04 -5.89
C PHE A 121 -14.56 11.54 -5.74
N TYR A 122 -15.21 12.15 -6.73
CA TYR A 122 -15.45 13.58 -6.83
C TYR A 122 -16.95 13.84 -6.94
N SER A 123 -17.60 14.24 -5.84
CA SER A 123 -19.07 14.30 -5.78
C SER A 123 -19.69 15.26 -6.80
N CYS A 124 -19.02 16.38 -7.08
CA CYS A 124 -19.47 17.39 -8.04
C CYS A 124 -19.01 17.12 -9.48
N PHE A 125 -18.01 16.26 -9.66
CA PHE A 125 -17.43 15.93 -10.95
C PHE A 125 -17.28 14.41 -11.11
N PRO A 126 -18.37 13.63 -11.03
CA PRO A 126 -18.29 12.17 -10.99
C PRO A 126 -17.65 11.55 -12.25
N LYS A 127 -17.67 12.28 -13.38
CA LYS A 127 -16.95 11.89 -14.61
C LYS A 127 -15.42 11.88 -14.46
N GLN A 128 -14.89 12.50 -13.41
CA GLN A 128 -13.46 12.51 -13.05
C GLN A 128 -13.10 11.43 -12.04
N ASN A 129 -14.06 10.61 -11.59
CA ASN A 129 -13.77 9.48 -10.72
C ASN A 129 -12.73 8.58 -11.38
N ILE A 130 -11.80 8.09 -10.57
CA ILE A 130 -10.68 7.29 -11.01
C ILE A 130 -10.63 5.99 -10.21
N ASN A 131 -10.34 4.89 -10.90
CA ASN A 131 -10.06 3.60 -10.31
C ASN A 131 -9.05 2.89 -11.19
N ARG A 132 -7.79 2.83 -10.74
CA ARG A 132 -6.72 2.24 -11.54
C ARG A 132 -5.62 1.64 -10.67
N LYS A 133 -4.78 0.83 -11.30
CA LYS A 133 -3.47 0.45 -10.73
C LYS A 133 -2.55 1.67 -10.71
N MET A 134 -1.66 1.70 -9.74
CA MET A 134 -0.55 2.66 -9.71
C MET A 134 0.44 2.32 -10.84
N GLU A 135 0.96 3.36 -11.47
CA GLU A 135 2.08 3.27 -12.40
C GLU A 135 3.38 2.99 -11.64
N ARG A 136 4.35 2.42 -12.34
CA ARG A 136 5.65 2.09 -11.72
C ARG A 136 6.37 3.32 -11.15
N SER A 137 6.20 4.48 -11.78
CA SER A 137 6.73 5.78 -11.35
C SER A 137 6.11 6.31 -10.04
N GLU A 138 4.92 5.83 -9.68
CA GLU A 138 4.20 6.19 -8.45
C GLU A 138 4.58 5.31 -7.26
N LEU A 139 5.08 4.10 -7.52
CA LEU A 139 5.52 3.13 -6.51
C LEU A 139 6.91 3.51 -5.95
N LYS A 140 6.92 4.48 -5.04
CA LYS A 140 8.15 5.04 -4.48
C LYS A 140 8.50 4.41 -3.14
N LYS A 141 9.79 4.09 -2.96
CA LYS A 141 10.33 3.73 -1.65
C LYS A 141 10.13 4.88 -0.68
N GLN A 142 9.67 4.57 0.53
CA GLN A 142 9.47 5.54 1.60
C GLN A 142 10.06 5.03 2.91
N THR A 143 10.93 5.84 3.51
CA THR A 143 11.47 5.63 4.85
C THR A 143 10.66 6.43 5.86
N TYR A 144 10.38 5.79 6.98
CA TYR A 144 9.70 6.35 8.14
C TYR A 144 10.58 6.15 9.37
N TYR A 145 10.39 6.99 10.38
CA TYR A 145 11.03 6.84 11.67
C TYR A 145 9.99 6.44 12.69
N TYR A 146 10.30 5.47 13.54
CA TYR A 146 9.31 4.87 14.42
C TYR A 146 9.81 4.68 15.85
N GLU A 147 8.84 4.57 16.75
CA GLU A 147 9.02 4.13 18.12
C GLU A 147 7.81 3.27 18.51
N LEU A 148 8.06 2.14 19.19
CA LEU A 148 7.01 1.37 19.84
C LEU A 148 6.94 1.80 21.30
N LYS A 149 5.83 2.40 21.72
CA LYS A 149 5.62 2.83 23.10
C LYS A 149 4.34 2.25 23.66
N THR A 150 4.30 1.96 24.96
CA THR A 150 3.05 1.63 25.64
C THR A 150 2.19 2.89 25.73
N GLY A 151 1.00 2.85 25.13
CA GLY A 151 0.05 3.95 25.19
C GLY A 151 -0.69 4.00 26.53
N SER A 152 -1.43 5.08 26.77
CA SER A 152 -2.36 5.21 27.90
C SER A 152 -3.49 4.16 27.88
N ASN A 153 -3.71 3.51 26.73
CA ASN A 153 -4.60 2.38 26.54
C ASN A 153 -4.02 1.03 27.06
N GLY A 154 -2.81 1.03 27.63
CA GLY A 154 -2.12 -0.17 28.11
C GLY A 154 -1.63 -1.12 27.00
N LYS A 155 -1.72 -0.71 25.73
CA LYS A 155 -1.31 -1.49 24.56
C LYS A 155 -0.08 -0.86 23.90
N PRO A 156 0.74 -1.63 23.15
CA PRO A 156 1.77 -1.02 22.32
C PRO A 156 1.11 -0.15 21.26
N ASN A 157 1.66 1.04 21.05
CA ASN A 157 1.32 1.97 19.99
C ASN A 157 2.54 2.18 19.10
N LEU A 158 2.32 2.24 17.79
CA LEU A 158 3.36 2.58 16.82
C LEU A 158 3.34 4.08 16.57
N VAL A 159 4.37 4.78 17.03
CA VAL A 159 4.54 6.22 16.79
C VAL A 159 5.42 6.39 15.56
N VAL A 160 4.96 7.14 14.57
CA VAL A 160 5.63 7.33 13.28
C VAL A 160 5.89 8.80 13.01
N ARG A 161 7.08 9.10 12.47
CA ARG A 161 7.50 10.38 11.91
C ARG A 161 7.85 10.20 10.43
N PHE A 162 7.60 11.21 9.61
CA PHE A 162 7.91 11.17 8.17
C PHE A 162 9.37 11.54 7.91
N GLN A 163 9.93 12.43 8.73
CA GLN A 163 11.35 12.76 8.78
C GLN A 163 11.88 12.58 10.20
N LYS A 164 13.19 12.30 10.33
CA LYS A 164 13.83 12.04 11.63
C LYS A 164 13.66 13.22 12.59
N SER A 165 13.72 14.43 12.04
CA SER A 165 13.65 15.69 12.77
C SER A 165 12.23 16.19 13.03
N ASP A 166 11.19 15.48 12.57
CA ASP A 166 9.82 15.94 12.74
C ASP A 166 9.43 15.96 14.23
N SER A 167 8.95 17.11 14.70
CA SER A 167 8.33 17.24 16.02
C SER A 167 6.91 16.65 16.03
N ASN A 168 6.22 16.71 14.90
CA ASN A 168 4.90 16.12 14.73
C ASN A 168 5.01 14.61 14.53
N VAL A 169 4.14 13.86 15.22
CA VAL A 169 4.09 12.41 15.15
C VAL A 169 2.68 11.93 14.83
N SER A 170 2.57 10.82 14.12
CA SER A 170 1.33 10.07 13.98
C SER A 170 1.38 8.87 14.92
N THR A 171 0.39 8.73 15.81
CA THR A 171 0.30 7.56 16.71
C THR A 171 -0.71 6.58 16.16
N PHE A 172 -0.23 5.41 15.76
CA PHE A 172 -1.04 4.33 15.24
C PHE A 172 -1.38 3.36 16.38
N LEU A 173 -2.66 3.04 16.50
CA LEU A 173 -3.19 2.10 17.47
C LEU A 173 -3.27 0.70 16.85
N PRO A 174 -3.10 -0.36 17.65
CA PRO A 174 -3.30 -1.72 17.17
C PRO A 174 -4.78 -1.92 16.77
N THR A 175 -5.00 -2.55 15.63
CA THR A 175 -6.34 -2.78 15.08
C THR A 175 -6.50 -4.21 14.54
N SER A 176 -7.71 -4.58 14.17
CA SER A 176 -8.07 -5.85 13.55
C SER A 176 -9.25 -5.68 12.62
N TRP A 177 -9.28 -6.46 11.54
CA TRP A 177 -10.42 -6.63 10.66
C TRP A 177 -10.33 -8.02 10.02
#